data_AF-A0A5B7E139-F1
#
_entry.id   AF-A0A5B7E139-F1
#
_cell.length_a   1.000
_cell.length_b   1.000
_cell.length_c   1.000
_cell.angle_alpha   90.00
_cell.angle_beta   90.00
_cell.angle_gamma   90.00
#
_symmetry.space_group_name_H-M   'P 1'
#
loop_
_entity.id
_entity.type
_entity.pdbx_description
1 polymer ?
#
loop_
_entity_poly.entity_id
_entity_poly.type
_entity_poly.pdbx_seq_one_letter_code
_entity_poly.pdbx_strand_id
1 'polypeptide(L)'
;MYAAPAWSSSLNLTQREQLERVQRRALRVILGPACRSYEDALTCLSLPRLATRHQEALEKFGKRLLRHPRLRHLLPPDVPPPARATRHQNRVAPVRAPRTDRYRFSAVPTIVRAINK
;
A
#
# COMPACT_ATOMS: atom_id res chain seq x y z
N MET A 1 -6.09 -11.65 -15.81
CA MET A 1 -6.99 -10.93 -14.88
C MET A 1 -7.03 -9.47 -15.30
N TYR A 2 -8.17 -8.98 -15.79
CA TYR A 2 -8.37 -7.58 -16.17
C TYR A 2 -8.96 -6.83 -14.98
N ALA A 3 -8.54 -5.57 -14.73
CA ALA A 3 -9.00 -4.71 -13.64
C ALA A 3 -8.79 -5.22 -12.19
N ALA A 4 -7.92 -6.23 -11.98
CA ALA A 4 -7.54 -6.63 -10.62
C ALA A 4 -6.75 -5.51 -9.92
N PRO A 5 -7.02 -5.20 -8.63
CA PRO A 5 -6.21 -4.25 -7.88
C PRO A 5 -4.75 -4.70 -7.91
N ALA A 6 -3.85 -3.85 -8.43
CA ALA A 6 -2.42 -4.13 -8.43
C ALA A 6 -1.90 -4.01 -6.98
N TRP A 7 -1.87 -5.11 -6.24
CA TRP A 7 -1.34 -5.11 -4.88
C TRP A 7 0.17 -4.80 -4.91
N SER A 8 0.55 -3.75 -4.16
CA SER A 8 1.64 -2.82 -4.47
C SER A 8 3.05 -3.35 -4.57
N SER A 9 3.29 -4.55 -4.06
CA SER A 9 4.64 -4.95 -3.73
C SER A 9 5.55 -5.02 -4.97
N SER A 10 5.01 -5.40 -6.12
CA SER A 10 5.79 -5.61 -7.34
C SER A 10 5.90 -4.38 -8.25
N LEU A 11 5.25 -3.26 -7.91
CA LEU A 11 5.34 -2.04 -8.71
C LEU A 11 6.59 -1.24 -8.35
N ASN A 12 7.51 -1.12 -9.29
CA ASN A 12 8.69 -0.26 -9.16
C ASN A 12 8.30 1.24 -9.24
N LEU A 13 9.24 2.12 -8.92
CA LEU A 13 9.00 3.57 -8.91
C LEU A 13 8.50 4.08 -10.27
N THR A 14 9.10 3.61 -11.36
CA THR A 14 8.74 4.04 -12.72
C THR A 14 7.32 3.64 -13.10
N GLN A 15 6.87 2.45 -12.72
CA GLN A 15 5.49 2.00 -12.92
C GLN A 15 4.49 2.83 -12.11
N ARG A 16 4.84 3.19 -10.86
CA ARG A 16 4.00 4.07 -10.04
C ARG A 16 3.86 5.46 -10.66
N GLU A 17 4.96 6.03 -11.15
CA GLU A 17 4.95 7.30 -11.86
C GLU A 17 4.14 7.24 -13.15
N GLN A 18 4.23 6.14 -13.90
CA GLN A 18 3.39 5.93 -15.09
C GLN A 18 1.91 5.93 -14.75
N LEU A 19 1.50 5.27 -13.66
CA LEU A 19 0.12 5.31 -13.21
C LEU A 19 -0.30 6.71 -12.74
N GLU A 20 0.57 7.43 -12.03
CA GLU A 20 0.31 8.81 -11.60
C GLU A 20 0.17 9.77 -12.81
N ARG A 21 0.92 9.53 -13.90
CA ARG A 21 0.78 10.28 -15.16
C ARG A 21 -0.60 10.08 -15.78
N VAL A 22 -1.20 8.89 -15.68
CA VAL A 22 -2.57 8.64 -16.14
C VAL A 22 -3.56 9.47 -15.34
N GLN A 23 -3.46 9.47 -14.00
CA GLN A 23 -4.30 10.32 -13.15
C GLN A 23 -4.14 11.81 -13.52
N ARG A 24 -2.90 12.29 -13.65
CA ARG A 24 -2.62 13.68 -14.05
C ARG A 24 -3.26 14.05 -15.38
N ARG A 25 -3.19 13.16 -16.38
CA ARG A 25 -3.80 13.40 -17.69
C ARG A 25 -5.32 13.43 -17.60
N ALA A 26 -5.94 12.49 -16.87
CA ALA A 26 -7.38 12.46 -16.68
C ALA A 26 -7.89 13.74 -16.00
N LEU A 27 -7.24 14.19 -14.92
CA LEU A 27 -7.61 15.42 -14.22
C LEU A 27 -7.47 16.65 -15.12
N ARG A 28 -6.44 16.71 -15.97
CA ARG A 28 -6.28 17.78 -16.96
C ARG A 28 -7.39 17.80 -18.00
N VAL A 29 -7.91 16.64 -18.41
CA VAL A 29 -9.05 16.56 -19.34
C VAL A 29 -10.34 17.02 -18.66
N ILE A 30 -10.57 16.60 -17.41
CA ILE A 30 -11.79 16.92 -16.66
C ILE A 30 -11.87 18.42 -16.32
N LEU A 31 -10.78 18.99 -15.81
CA LEU A 31 -10.74 20.39 -15.36
C LEU A 31 -10.31 21.37 -16.46
N GLY A 32 -9.74 20.86 -17.55
CA GLY A 32 -9.29 21.67 -18.69
C GLY A 32 -8.37 22.82 -18.26
N PRO A 33 -8.63 24.06 -18.72
CA PRO A 33 -7.80 25.23 -18.41
C PRO A 33 -7.92 25.72 -16.96
N ALA A 34 -8.92 25.26 -16.19
CA ALA A 34 -9.03 25.60 -14.77
C ALA A 34 -7.94 24.91 -13.91
N CYS A 35 -7.32 23.85 -14.44
CA CYS A 35 -6.21 23.14 -13.78
C CYS A 35 -4.88 23.88 -14.00
N ARG A 36 -4.45 24.69 -13.02
CA ARG A 36 -3.13 25.34 -13.03
C ARG A 36 -2.00 24.38 -12.68
N SER A 37 -2.20 23.52 -11.68
CA SER A 37 -1.23 22.50 -11.27
C SER A 37 -1.90 21.17 -10.93
N TYR A 38 -1.09 20.11 -10.82
CA TYR A 38 -1.59 18.80 -10.42
C TYR A 38 -2.15 18.81 -8.99
N GLU A 39 -1.49 19.53 -8.06
CA GLU A 39 -1.95 19.64 -6.68
C GLU A 39 -3.26 20.43 -6.56
N ASP A 40 -3.42 21.48 -7.39
CA ASP A 40 -4.68 22.24 -7.45
C ASP A 40 -5.82 21.36 -7.95
N ALA A 41 -5.55 20.53 -8.97
CA ALA A 41 -6.53 19.59 -9.49
C ALA A 41 -6.95 18.53 -8.45
N LEU A 42 -5.98 18.02 -7.68
CA LEU A 42 -6.26 17.10 -6.57
C LEU A 42 -7.11 17.77 -5.49
N THR A 43 -6.81 19.02 -5.15
CA THR A 43 -7.55 19.78 -4.13
C THR A 43 -8.96 20.10 -4.60
N CYS A 44 -9.10 20.58 -5.84
CA CYS A 44 -10.38 20.93 -6.46
C CYS A 44 -11.34 19.74 -6.53
N LEU A 45 -10.82 18.55 -6.81
CA LEU A 45 -11.61 17.32 -6.88
C LEU A 45 -11.61 16.53 -5.57
N SER A 46 -10.99 17.04 -4.50
CA SER A 46 -10.84 16.37 -3.21
C SER A 46 -10.26 14.95 -3.31
N LEU A 47 -9.32 14.74 -4.24
CA LEU A 47 -8.70 13.45 -4.51
C LEU A 47 -7.30 13.35 -3.89
N PRO A 48 -6.96 12.24 -3.25
CA PRO A 48 -5.58 11.96 -2.88
C PRO A 48 -4.77 11.53 -4.12
N ARG A 49 -3.45 11.69 -4.03
CA ARG A 49 -2.48 11.09 -4.97
C ARG A 49 -2.68 9.58 -5.07
N LEU A 50 -2.37 9.01 -6.22
CA LEU A 50 -2.56 7.58 -6.44
C LEU A 50 -1.70 6.75 -5.49
N ALA A 51 -0.45 7.19 -5.28
CA ALA A 51 0.47 6.55 -4.34
C ALA A 51 -0.09 6.48 -2.91
N THR A 52 -0.70 7.56 -2.41
CA THR A 52 -1.31 7.62 -1.07
C THR A 52 -2.49 6.66 -0.97
N ARG A 53 -3.40 6.73 -1.94
CA ARG A 53 -4.58 5.85 -2.01
C ARG A 53 -4.19 4.38 -2.07
N HIS A 54 -3.10 4.08 -2.77
CA HIS A 54 -2.57 2.73 -2.90
C HIS A 54 -1.99 2.19 -1.59
N GLN A 55 -1.27 3.03 -0.86
CA GLN A 55 -0.76 2.69 0.47
C GLN A 55 -1.91 2.41 1.46
N GLU A 56 -2.92 3.27 1.48
CA GLU A 56 -4.11 3.09 2.32
C GLU A 56 -4.87 1.79 1.99
N ALA A 57 -5.02 1.47 0.69
CA ALA A 57 -5.66 0.24 0.25
C ALA A 57 -4.89 -0.99 0.74
N LEU A 58 -3.55 -0.97 0.69
CA LEU A 58 -2.73 -2.06 1.20
C LEU A 58 -2.85 -2.22 2.71
N GLU A 59 -2.84 -1.12 3.48
CA GLU A 59 -3.02 -1.17 4.93
C GLU A 59 -4.40 -1.71 5.32
N LYS A 60 -5.45 -1.25 4.63
CA LYS A 60 -6.82 -1.74 4.81
C LYS A 60 -6.92 -3.23 4.49
N PHE A 61 -6.25 -3.69 3.43
CA PHE A 61 -6.18 -5.09 3.07
C PHE A 61 -5.45 -5.91 4.12
N GLY A 62 -4.26 -5.48 4.57
CA GLY A 62 -3.49 -6.14 5.62
C GLY A 62 -4.29 -6.29 6.92
N LYS A 63 -4.96 -5.22 7.36
CA LYS A 63 -5.85 -5.23 8.54
C LYS A 63 -7.01 -6.22 8.40
N ARG A 64 -7.60 -6.32 7.21
CA ARG A 64 -8.67 -7.30 6.92
C ARG A 64 -8.13 -8.73 6.88
N LEU A 65 -6.93 -8.92 6.32
CA LEU A 65 -6.28 -10.22 6.18
C LEU A 65 -5.99 -10.86 7.55
N LEU A 66 -5.64 -10.07 8.56
CA LEU A 66 -5.48 -10.53 9.96
C LEU A 66 -6.76 -11.14 10.55
N ARG A 67 -7.93 -10.75 10.07
CA ARG A 67 -9.23 -11.24 10.56
C ARG A 67 -9.85 -12.27 9.62
N HIS A 68 -9.21 -12.57 8.49
CA HIS A 68 -9.82 -13.37 7.45
C HIS A 68 -9.60 -14.88 7.71
N PRO A 69 -10.66 -15.68 7.90
CA PRO A 69 -10.55 -17.06 8.39
C PRO A 69 -9.73 -17.95 7.43
N ARG A 70 -9.87 -17.74 6.12
CA ARG A 70 -9.21 -18.59 5.12
C ARG A 70 -7.83 -18.13 4.71
N LEU A 71 -7.49 -16.85 4.92
CA LEU A 71 -6.28 -16.25 4.34
C LEU A 71 -5.27 -15.80 5.41
N ARG A 72 -5.64 -15.91 6.69
CA ARG A 72 -4.78 -15.60 7.84
C ARG A 72 -3.46 -16.38 7.82
N HIS A 73 -3.48 -17.61 7.33
CA HIS A 73 -2.30 -18.48 7.24
C HIS A 73 -1.21 -17.96 6.28
N LEU A 74 -1.55 -17.03 5.38
CA LEU A 74 -0.57 -16.37 4.50
C LEU A 74 0.32 -15.38 5.25
N LEU A 75 -0.09 -14.96 6.44
CA LEU A 75 0.67 -14.06 7.30
C LEU A 75 1.39 -14.83 8.41
N PRO A 76 2.55 -14.34 8.87
CA PRO A 76 3.22 -14.87 10.05
C PRO A 76 2.29 -14.90 11.29
N PRO A 77 2.59 -15.74 12.29
CA PRO A 77 1.83 -15.77 13.53
C PRO A 77 1.91 -14.42 14.27
N ASP A 78 0.93 -14.16 15.13
CA ASP A 78 0.94 -12.97 15.99
C ASP A 78 2.11 -13.03 16.98
N VAL A 79 2.67 -11.88 17.33
CA VAL A 79 3.69 -11.80 18.38
C VAL A 79 2.97 -11.69 19.72
N PRO A 80 3.28 -12.55 20.71
CA PRO A 80 2.68 -12.42 22.03
C PRO A 80 3.06 -11.08 22.66
N PRO A 81 2.12 -10.41 23.35
CA PRO A 81 2.41 -9.15 24.03
C PRO A 81 3.47 -9.40 25.13
N PRO A 82 4.51 -8.56 25.23
CA PRO A 82 5.49 -8.67 26.29
C PRO A 82 4.88 -8.23 27.63
N ALA A 83 5.42 -8.75 28.73
CA ALA A 83 4.95 -8.43 30.08
C ALA A 83 5.02 -6.93 30.42
N ARG A 84 5.91 -6.17 29.78
CA ARG A 84 5.99 -4.71 29.88
C ARG A 84 6.26 -4.10 28.52
N ALA A 85 5.45 -3.10 28.16
CA ALA A 85 5.54 -2.38 26.89
C ALA A 85 6.11 -0.98 27.12
N THR A 86 7.34 -0.72 26.68
CA THR A 86 7.95 0.62 26.71
C THR A 86 8.16 1.22 25.30
N ARG A 87 7.91 0.44 24.24
CA ARG A 87 8.13 0.82 22.83
C ARG A 87 7.05 0.23 21.93
N HIS A 88 6.97 0.73 20.70
CA HIS A 88 6.13 0.19 19.63
C HIS A 88 6.35 -1.32 19.44
N GLN A 89 5.27 -2.06 19.19
CA GLN A 89 5.30 -3.53 19.09
C GLN A 89 4.78 -4.01 17.76
N ASN A 90 5.48 -4.99 17.20
CA ASN A 90 5.02 -5.71 16.03
C ASN A 90 3.78 -6.53 16.40
N ARG A 91 2.74 -6.46 15.56
CA ARG A 91 1.53 -7.26 15.73
C ARG A 91 1.74 -8.68 15.25
N VAL A 92 2.44 -8.83 14.11
CA VAL A 92 2.79 -10.13 13.52
C VAL A 92 4.29 -10.30 13.48
N ALA A 93 4.74 -11.56 13.55
CA ALA A 93 6.16 -11.86 13.51
C ALA A 93 6.79 -11.26 12.23
N PRO A 94 7.93 -10.56 12.34
CA PRO A 94 8.60 -10.00 11.18
C PRO A 94 9.04 -11.13 10.24
N VAL A 95 8.94 -10.88 8.93
CA VAL A 95 9.47 -11.83 7.94
C VAL A 95 11.00 -11.87 8.09
N ARG A 96 11.58 -13.08 8.07
CA ARG A 96 13.04 -13.27 8.07
C ARG A 96 13.68 -12.47 6.94
N ALA A 97 14.90 -12.00 7.18
CA ALA A 97 15.65 -11.16 6.26
C ALA A 97 15.56 -11.71 4.82
N PRO A 98 14.92 -10.97 3.89
CA PRO A 98 14.68 -11.47 2.55
C PRO A 98 16.01 -11.62 1.81
N ARG A 99 16.26 -12.80 1.23
CA ARG A 99 17.50 -13.09 0.47
C ARG A 99 17.58 -12.38 -0.88
N THR A 100 16.44 -11.93 -1.41
CA THR A 100 16.36 -11.27 -2.72
C THR A 100 15.42 -10.07 -2.65
N ASP A 101 15.71 -9.05 -3.47
CA ASP A 101 14.83 -7.89 -3.62
C ASP A 101 13.45 -8.29 -4.14
N ARG A 102 13.38 -9.28 -5.03
CA ARG A 102 12.12 -9.83 -5.51
C ARG A 102 11.24 -10.33 -4.36
N TYR A 103 11.81 -11.04 -3.39
CA TYR A 103 11.05 -11.48 -2.22
C TYR A 103 10.76 -10.32 -1.26
N ARG A 104 11.73 -9.41 -1.04
CA ARG A 104 11.56 -8.21 -0.21
C ARG A 104 10.38 -7.35 -0.66
N PHE A 105 10.22 -7.22 -1.97
CA PHE A 105 9.15 -6.50 -2.68
C PHE A 105 8.01 -7.43 -3.12
N SER A 106 7.82 -8.58 -2.46
CA SER A 106 6.62 -9.40 -2.66
C SER A 106 5.51 -9.01 -1.69
N ALA A 107 4.30 -9.54 -1.91
CA ALA A 107 3.09 -9.07 -1.25
C ALA A 107 3.15 -9.29 0.27
N VAL A 108 3.53 -10.49 0.71
CA VAL A 108 3.52 -10.86 2.13
C VAL A 108 4.50 -9.99 2.95
N PRO A 109 5.79 -9.84 2.60
CA PRO A 109 6.70 -8.98 3.36
C PRO A 109 6.29 -7.51 3.36
N THR A 110 5.67 -7.03 2.27
CA THR A 110 5.16 -5.65 2.18
C THR A 110 3.97 -5.43 3.11
N ILE A 111 3.03 -6.36 3.12
CA ILE A 111 1.86 -6.32 4.01
C ILE A 111 2.29 -6.44 5.48
N VAL A 112 3.22 -7.34 5.81
CA VAL A 112 3.76 -7.49 7.18
C VAL A 112 4.41 -6.18 7.65
N ARG A 113 5.21 -5.52 6.81
CA ARG A 113 5.78 -4.21 7.15
C ARG A 113 4.71 -3.13 7.35
N ALA A 114 3.65 -3.14 6.54
CA ALA A 114 2.56 -2.18 6.67
C ALA A 114 1.69 -2.42 7.92
N ILE A 115 1.56 -3.67 8.37
CA ILE A 115 0.83 -4.03 9.60
C ILE A 115 1.63 -3.64 10.86
N ASN A 116 2.95 -3.79 10.81
CA ASN A 116 3.88 -3.51 11.92
C ASN A 116 4.42 -2.06 11.89
N LYS A 117 3.78 -1.17 11.13
CA LYS A 117 4.11 0.25 11.04
C LYS A 117 3.31 1.02 12.07
#